data_AF-A0A3B1IKF1-F1
#
_entry.id   AF-A0A3B1IKF1-F1
#
_cell.length_a   1.000
_cell.length_b   1.000
_cell.length_c   1.000
_cell.angle_alpha   90.00
_cell.angle_beta   90.00
_cell.angle_gamma   90.00
#
_symmetry.space_group_name_H-M   'P 1'
#
loop_
_entity.id
_entity.type
_entity.pdbx_description
1 polymer ?
#
loop_
_entity_poly.entity_id
_entity_poly.type
_entity_poly.pdbx_seq_one_letter_code
_entity_poly.pdbx_strand_id
1 'polypeptide(L)'
;MKRINSSFSPLLDASRGELQKRVINGQPCEKSEGTHHVALTDTDDDGKLSGEIHCGGSLISDRWVLTAAHCEKPLLMHNVSSPY
;
A
#
# COMPACT_ATOMS: atom_id res chain seq x y z
N MET A 1 -3.45 -10.58 1.16
CA MET A 1 -4.18 -9.66 0.25
C MET A 1 -5.26 -8.98 1.06
N LYS A 2 -5.46 -7.67 0.92
CA LYS A 2 -6.40 -6.90 1.74
C LYS A 2 -7.66 -6.53 0.94
N ARG A 3 -8.84 -6.74 1.54
CA ARG A 3 -10.12 -6.34 0.93
C ARG A 3 -10.40 -4.87 1.22
N ILE A 4 -10.78 -4.10 0.20
CA ILE A 4 -11.18 -2.69 0.34
C ILE A 4 -12.71 -2.53 0.29
N ASN A 5 -13.23 -1.55 1.02
CA ASN A 5 -14.66 -1.21 1.10
C ASN A 5 -15.02 0.03 0.26
N SER A 6 -14.10 0.55 -0.55
CA SER A 6 -14.31 1.76 -1.36
C SER A 6 -13.96 1.53 -2.83
N SER A 7 -14.77 2.08 -3.73
CA SER A 7 -14.58 2.01 -5.17
C SER A 7 -13.49 2.98 -5.61
N PHE A 8 -12.48 2.48 -6.32
CA PHE A 8 -11.43 3.30 -6.93
C PHE A 8 -11.60 3.29 -8.44
N SER A 9 -11.49 4.44 -9.10
CA SER A 9 -11.60 4.57 -10.56
C SER A 9 -10.18 4.61 -11.14
N PRO A 10 -9.74 3.57 -11.89
CA PRO A 10 -8.43 3.60 -12.52
C PRO A 10 -8.44 4.50 -13.77
N LEU A 11 -7.40 5.33 -13.91
CA LEU A 11 -7.04 5.96 -15.18
C LEU A 11 -5.92 5.13 -15.82
N LEU A 12 -6.03 4.89 -17.13
CA LEU A 12 -5.11 4.04 -17.88
C LEU A 12 -3.99 4.90 -18.48
N ASP A 13 -2.75 4.72 -18.01
CA ASP A 13 -1.55 4.79 -18.86
C ASP A 13 -0.40 4.03 -18.17
N ALA A 14 0.39 3.30 -18.95
CA ALA A 14 1.53 2.53 -18.45
C ALA A 14 2.75 2.89 -19.30
N SER A 15 3.60 3.76 -18.75
CA SER A 15 4.87 4.13 -19.38
C SER A 15 5.87 2.97 -19.29
N ARG A 16 6.44 2.60 -20.45
CA ARG A 16 7.35 1.46 -20.61
C ARG A 16 8.80 1.97 -20.57
N GLY A 17 9.50 1.80 -19.45
CA GLY A 17 10.88 2.24 -19.27
C GLY A 17 11.95 1.24 -19.75
N GLU A 18 13.06 1.76 -20.29
CA GLU A 18 14.26 1.01 -20.68
C GLU A 18 14.98 0.39 -19.47
N LEU A 19 15.37 -0.89 -19.59
CA LEU A 19 16.01 -1.66 -18.52
C LEU A 19 17.48 -1.26 -18.32
N GLN A 20 17.74 -0.35 -17.39
CA GLN A 20 19.10 -0.06 -16.89
C GLN A 20 19.41 -0.95 -15.69
N LYS A 21 20.64 -1.53 -15.63
CA LYS A 21 21.07 -2.44 -14.55
C LYS A 21 21.21 -1.76 -13.17
N ARG A 22 21.32 -0.43 -13.13
CA ARG A 22 21.50 0.34 -11.89
C ARG A 22 20.61 1.57 -11.92
N VAL A 23 19.72 1.67 -10.93
CA VAL A 23 18.90 2.86 -10.68
C VAL A 23 19.63 3.72 -9.66
N ILE A 24 20.05 4.93 -10.06
CA ILE A 24 20.64 5.94 -9.17
C ILE A 24 19.66 7.13 -9.15
N ASN A 25 19.31 7.61 -7.96
CA ASN A 25 18.29 8.64 -7.72
C ASN A 25 16.85 8.20 -8.05
N GLY A 26 15.90 8.96 -7.56
CA GLY A 26 14.49 8.86 -7.90
C GLY A 26 13.96 10.23 -8.33
N GLN A 27 12.78 10.23 -8.94
CA GLN A 27 12.04 11.42 -9.29
C GLN A 27 10.61 11.31 -8.73
N PRO A 28 9.98 12.43 -8.35
CA PRO A 28 8.56 12.42 -8.03
C PRO A 28 7.76 11.85 -9.20
N CYS A 29 6.91 10.88 -8.90
CA CYS A 29 6.03 10.23 -9.86
C CYS A 29 4.90 11.18 -10.26
N GLU A 30 4.54 11.22 -11.55
CA GLU A 30 3.30 11.87 -11.95
C GLU A 30 2.10 11.08 -11.39
N LYS A 31 0.99 11.75 -11.07
CA LYS A 31 -0.21 11.10 -10.51
C LYS A 31 -0.77 9.99 -11.42
N SER A 32 -0.55 10.11 -12.73
CA SER A 32 -0.97 9.16 -13.77
C SER A 32 -0.10 7.90 -13.85
N GLU A 33 1.16 7.96 -13.40
CA GLU A 33 2.09 6.83 -13.48
C GLU A 33 1.89 5.82 -12.33
N GLY A 34 1.37 6.28 -11.18
CA GLY A 34 1.16 5.47 -9.97
C GLY A 34 -0.27 4.97 -9.77
N THR A 35 -1.05 4.78 -10.84
CA THR A 35 -2.52 4.58 -10.78
C THR A 35 -3.01 3.42 -9.93
N HIS A 36 -2.19 2.39 -9.76
CA HIS A 36 -2.52 1.22 -8.95
C HIS A 36 -1.81 1.22 -7.59
N HIS A 37 -0.95 2.21 -7.31
CA HIS A 37 -0.21 2.30 -6.06
C HIS A 37 -1.14 2.79 -4.94
N VAL A 38 -1.18 2.05 -3.83
CA VAL A 38 -2.00 2.41 -2.66
C VAL A 38 -1.15 2.49 -1.40
N ALA A 39 -1.51 3.44 -0.54
CA ALA A 39 -0.96 3.54 0.81
C ALA A 39 -1.82 2.73 1.79
N LEU A 40 -1.17 1.94 2.63
CA LEU A 40 -1.80 1.28 3.76
C LEU A 40 -1.56 2.14 5.00
N THR A 41 -2.66 2.48 5.66
CA THR A 41 -2.67 3.20 6.93
C THR A 41 -3.42 2.39 7.96
N ASP A 42 -3.12 2.68 9.21
CA ASP A 42 -3.68 2.01 10.36
C ASP A 42 -4.80 2.81 11.01
N THR A 43 -5.72 2.08 11.64
CA THR A 43 -6.72 2.68 12.53
C THR A 43 -6.28 2.51 13.97
N ASP A 44 -6.49 3.56 14.76
CA ASP A 44 -6.43 3.55 16.21
C ASP A 44 -7.62 2.77 16.79
N ASP A 45 -7.60 2.61 18.11
CA ASP A 45 -8.55 1.88 18.95
C ASP A 45 -9.99 2.35 18.71
N ASP A 46 -10.17 3.66 18.54
CA ASP A 46 -11.46 4.33 18.29
C ASP A 46 -11.92 4.19 16.82
N GLY A 47 -11.21 3.41 15.99
CA GLY A 47 -11.48 3.25 14.56
C GLY A 47 -11.07 4.46 13.71
N LYS A 48 -10.34 5.41 14.30
CA LYS A 48 -9.84 6.60 13.60
C LYS A 48 -8.58 6.27 12.80
N LEU A 49 -8.47 6.76 11.57
CA LEU A 49 -7.24 6.63 10.78
C LEU A 49 -6.10 7.43 11.43
N SER A 50 -4.95 6.80 11.68
CA SER A 50 -3.76 7.46 12.23
C SER A 50 -3.17 8.50 11.26
N GLY A 51 -3.46 8.35 9.96
CA GLY A 51 -2.86 9.15 8.90
C GLY A 51 -1.41 8.77 8.58
N GLU A 52 -0.82 7.85 9.36
CA GLU A 52 0.53 7.35 9.15
C GLU A 52 0.52 6.18 8.15
N ILE A 53 1.37 6.28 7.13
CA ILE A 53 1.54 5.25 6.10
C ILE A 53 2.59 4.26 6.60
N HIS A 54 2.19 3.02 6.87
CA HIS A 54 3.11 1.98 7.33
C HIS A 54 3.58 1.05 6.20
N CYS A 55 2.80 0.92 5.13
CA CYS A 55 3.11 0.05 4.00
C CYS A 55 2.50 0.55 2.68
N GLY A 56 2.98 -0.04 1.57
CA GLY A 56 2.38 0.11 0.24
C GLY A 56 1.63 -1.13 -0.24
N GLY A 57 0.94 -1.00 -1.37
CA GLY A 57 0.31 -2.12 -2.06
C GLY A 57 -0.06 -1.77 -3.50
N SER A 58 -0.63 -2.76 -4.20
CA SER A 58 -1.14 -2.60 -5.56
C SER A 58 -2.60 -3.02 -5.65
N LEU A 59 -3.45 -2.17 -6.22
CA LEU A 59 -4.83 -2.51 -6.52
C LEU A 59 -4.87 -3.52 -7.67
N ILE A 60 -5.36 -4.73 -7.42
CA ILE A 60 -5.43 -5.82 -8.40
C ILE A 60 -6.86 -6.14 -8.86
N SER A 61 -7.87 -5.66 -8.14
CA SER A 61 -9.26 -5.60 -8.57
C SER A 61 -10.01 -4.49 -7.83
N ASP A 62 -11.26 -4.25 -8.22
CA ASP A 62 -12.24 -3.39 -7.54
C ASP A 62 -12.22 -3.46 -6.00
N ARG A 63 -11.87 -4.60 -5.42
CA ARG A 63 -11.97 -4.87 -3.98
C ARG A 63 -10.73 -5.50 -3.37
N TRP A 64 -9.64 -5.67 -4.11
CA TRP A 64 -8.47 -6.40 -3.63
C TRP A 64 -7.16 -5.66 -3.85
N VAL A 65 -6.37 -5.58 -2.77
CA VAL A 65 -5.01 -5.04 -2.75
C VAL A 65 -4.00 -6.17 -2.49
N LEU A 66 -3.01 -6.28 -3.36
CA LEU A 66 -1.81 -7.09 -3.14
C LEU A 66 -0.82 -6.29 -2.29
N THR A 67 -0.29 -6.91 -1.24
CA THR A 67 0.71 -6.31 -0.33
C THR A 67 1.55 -7.43 0.30
N ALA A 68 2.62 -7.06 0.99
CA ALA A 68 3.47 -8.00 1.69
C ALA A 68 2.76 -8.61 2.91
N ALA A 69 3.02 -9.88 3.20
CA ALA A 69 2.42 -10.56 4.34
C ALA A 69 2.78 -9.88 5.68
N HIS A 70 3.98 -9.32 5.81
CA HIS A 70 4.41 -8.61 7.04
C HIS A 70 3.74 -7.24 7.23
N CYS A 71 3.03 -6.73 6.21
CA CYS A 71 2.25 -5.48 6.32
C CYS A 71 0.88 -5.71 6.98
N GLU A 72 0.47 -6.97 7.16
CA GLU A 72 -0.71 -7.30 7.94
C GLU A 72 -0.39 -7.15 9.43
N LYS A 73 -1.22 -6.39 10.15
CA LYS A 73 -1.16 -6.36 11.60
C LYS A 73 -1.35 -7.78 12.12
N PRO A 74 -0.45 -8.32 12.96
CA PRO A 74 -0.67 -9.60 13.59
C PRO A 74 -1.97 -9.52 14.38
N LEU A 75 -2.92 -10.43 14.12
CA LEU A 75 -4.17 -10.53 14.89
C LEU A 75 -3.95 -10.95 16.36
N LEU A 76 -2.70 -11.00 16.82
CA LEU A 76 -2.26 -11.43 18.15
C LEU A 76 -1.45 -10.35 18.89
N MET A 77 -1.81 -9.08 18.78
CA MET A 77 -1.21 -8.03 19.63
C MET A 77 -2.23 -7.28 20.50
N HIS A 78 -3.29 -7.96 20.94
CA HIS A 78 -4.07 -7.52 22.11
C HIS A 78 -3.57 -8.09 23.45
N ASN A 79 -2.49 -8.89 23.49
CA ASN A 79 -1.80 -9.22 24.76
C ASN A 79 -0.48 -9.99 24.57
N VAL A 80 0.45 -9.46 23.77
CA VAL A 80 1.86 -9.86 23.93
C VAL A 80 2.71 -8.61 23.82
N SER A 81 2.92 -7.92 24.95
CA SER A 81 4.17 -7.19 25.15
C SER A 81 5.30 -8.22 25.11
N SER A 82 5.93 -8.43 23.95
CA SER A 82 7.16 -9.22 23.87
C SER A 82 8.34 -8.26 24.06
N PRO A 83 9.15 -8.43 25.11
CA PRO A 83 10.34 -7.64 25.35
C PRO A 83 11.50 -8.27 24.57
N TYR A 84 11.59 -7.98 23.28
CA TYR A 84 12.83 -8.08 22.49
C TYR A 84 12.79 -7.04 21.38
#